data_AF-A0A4D6XPZ9-F1
#
_entry.id   AF-A0A4D6XPZ9-F1
#
_cell.length_a   1.000
_cell.length_b   1.000
_cell.length_c   1.000
_cell.angle_alpha   90.00
_cell.angle_beta   90.00
_cell.angle_gamma   90.00
#
_symmetry.space_group_name_H-M   'P 1'
#
loop_
_entity.id
_entity.type
_entity.pdbx_description
1 polymer ?
#
loop_
_entity_poly.entity_id
_entity_poly.type
_entity_poly.pdbx_seq_one_letter_code
_entity_poly.pdbx_strand_id
1 'polypeptide(L)'
;MTNKEEKKLEKINNKNTKINNNEKDESNNLIKKNLTELLEVQLKESKEKIIEKEKITEQEIASVYNRLNKEIENSIKFSLEKLIIDFLPIVDNIERAMNLIETTDSKESYIEIFNKLECIYDLLKKSFILFNIKKIDKINILFNPSIHQAMSVQYTDQLESNQIVTVMQPGYILHETRLLRPAMVIVSKKRK
;
A
#
# COMPACT_ATOMS: atom_id res chain seq x y z
N MET A 1 -87.93 -51.54 30.97
CA MET A 1 -86.87 -52.24 30.20
C MET A 1 -85.93 -51.30 29.45
N THR A 2 -85.87 -50.01 29.79
CA THR A 2 -85.15 -48.98 29.01
C THR A 2 -83.69 -48.74 29.45
N ASN A 3 -83.24 -49.36 30.54
CA ASN A 3 -81.94 -49.05 31.18
C ASN A 3 -80.72 -49.81 30.59
N LYS A 4 -80.88 -50.47 29.41
CA LYS A 4 -79.86 -51.31 28.77
C LYS A 4 -79.34 -50.75 27.43
N GLU A 5 -80.08 -49.82 26.81
CA GLU A 5 -79.68 -49.14 25.57
C GLU A 5 -78.84 -47.88 25.84
N GLU A 6 -79.15 -47.11 26.89
CA GLU A 6 -78.35 -45.94 27.31
C GLU A 6 -76.90 -46.31 27.70
N LYS A 7 -76.71 -47.46 28.38
CA LYS A 7 -75.37 -47.97 28.74
C LYS A 7 -74.53 -48.48 27.55
N LYS A 8 -75.14 -48.75 26.39
CA LYS A 8 -74.43 -49.15 25.16
C LYS A 8 -73.98 -47.92 24.37
N LEU A 9 -74.82 -46.88 24.32
CA LEU A 9 -74.52 -45.59 23.68
C LEU A 9 -73.41 -44.82 24.43
N GLU A 10 -73.36 -44.86 25.76
CA GLU A 10 -72.26 -44.27 26.54
C GLU A 10 -70.91 -44.98 26.35
N LYS A 11 -70.90 -46.31 26.15
CA LYS A 11 -69.67 -47.08 25.90
C LYS A 11 -69.11 -46.88 24.50
N ILE A 12 -69.95 -46.62 23.51
CA ILE A 12 -69.54 -46.33 22.12
C ILE A 12 -69.05 -44.87 22.03
N ASN A 13 -69.74 -43.92 22.66
CA ASN A 13 -69.27 -42.53 22.75
C ASN A 13 -67.96 -42.41 23.53
N ASN A 14 -67.77 -43.14 24.63
CA ASN A 14 -66.50 -43.14 25.37
C ASN A 14 -65.34 -43.86 24.66
N LYS A 15 -65.62 -44.78 23.73
CA LYS A 15 -64.59 -45.37 22.84
C LYS A 15 -64.24 -44.40 21.71
N ASN A 16 -65.23 -43.76 21.08
CA ASN A 16 -65.00 -42.78 20.02
C ASN A 16 -64.31 -41.49 20.53
N THR A 17 -64.58 -41.03 21.76
CA THR A 17 -63.84 -39.91 22.36
C THR A 17 -62.43 -40.28 22.80
N LYS A 18 -62.19 -41.53 23.24
CA LYS A 18 -60.82 -42.02 23.53
C LYS A 18 -59.97 -42.23 22.28
N ILE A 19 -60.57 -42.68 21.17
CA ILE A 19 -59.89 -42.84 19.88
C ILE A 19 -59.58 -41.46 19.26
N ASN A 20 -60.53 -40.51 19.27
CA ASN A 20 -60.33 -39.14 18.79
C ASN A 20 -59.32 -38.32 19.62
N ASN A 21 -59.18 -38.59 20.92
CA ASN A 21 -58.22 -37.89 21.78
C ASN A 21 -56.79 -38.43 21.58
N ASN A 22 -56.61 -39.74 21.43
CA ASN A 22 -55.29 -40.32 21.19
C ASN A 22 -54.71 -39.93 19.80
N GLU A 23 -55.52 -39.89 18.74
CA GLU A 23 -55.06 -39.48 17.40
C GLU A 23 -54.73 -37.98 17.30
N LYS A 24 -55.44 -37.14 18.07
CA LYS A 24 -55.14 -35.70 18.19
C LYS A 24 -53.89 -35.43 19.02
N ASP A 25 -53.64 -36.22 20.06
CA ASP A 25 -52.43 -36.10 20.88
C ASP A 25 -51.19 -36.61 20.15
N GLU A 26 -51.30 -37.69 19.35
CA GLU A 26 -50.20 -38.15 18.48
C GLU A 26 -49.93 -37.17 17.33
N SER A 27 -50.96 -36.61 16.68
CA SER A 27 -50.80 -35.58 15.64
C SER A 27 -50.19 -34.29 16.20
N ASN A 28 -50.62 -33.84 17.39
CA ASN A 28 -50.04 -32.66 18.04
C ASN A 28 -48.59 -32.89 18.47
N ASN A 29 -48.23 -34.11 18.89
CA ASN A 29 -46.83 -34.46 19.19
C ASN A 29 -45.97 -34.52 17.92
N LEU A 30 -46.49 -35.06 16.82
CA LEU A 30 -45.81 -35.06 15.52
C LEU A 30 -45.58 -33.63 15.01
N ILE A 31 -46.59 -32.77 15.11
CA ILE A 31 -46.50 -31.35 14.72
C ILE A 31 -45.49 -30.61 15.60
N LYS A 32 -45.52 -30.82 16.93
CA LYS A 32 -44.50 -30.26 17.83
C LYS A 32 -43.10 -30.73 17.48
N LYS A 33 -42.92 -32.03 17.19
CA LYS A 33 -41.61 -32.61 16.85
C LYS A 33 -41.06 -32.06 15.53
N ASN A 34 -41.90 -31.95 14.50
CA ASN A 34 -41.53 -31.34 13.22
C ASN A 34 -41.21 -29.84 13.38
N LEU A 35 -41.96 -29.12 14.22
CA LEU A 35 -41.69 -27.72 14.52
C LEU A 35 -40.37 -27.53 15.28
N THR A 36 -40.07 -28.42 16.23
CA THR A 36 -38.79 -28.39 16.96
C THR A 36 -37.62 -28.72 16.04
N GLU A 37 -37.73 -29.70 15.15
CA GLU A 37 -36.69 -30.00 14.16
C GLU A 37 -36.46 -28.81 13.20
N LEU A 38 -37.53 -28.14 12.77
CA LEU A 38 -37.42 -26.96 11.90
C LEU A 38 -36.75 -25.78 12.61
N LEU A 39 -37.05 -25.55 13.89
CA LEU A 39 -36.41 -24.54 14.73
C LEU A 39 -34.93 -24.86 14.98
N GLU A 40 -34.57 -26.13 15.17
CA GLU A 40 -33.19 -26.57 15.35
C GLU A 40 -32.35 -26.34 14.07
N VAL A 41 -32.93 -26.63 12.90
CA VAL A 41 -32.30 -26.36 11.60
C VAL A 41 -32.07 -24.84 11.42
N GLN A 42 -33.07 -24.00 11.68
CA GLN A 42 -32.91 -22.54 11.61
C GLN A 42 -31.88 -22.00 12.61
N LEU A 43 -31.83 -22.56 13.83
CA LEU A 43 -30.81 -22.23 14.82
C LEU A 43 -29.41 -22.61 14.34
N LYS A 44 -29.26 -23.75 13.68
CA LYS A 44 -27.98 -24.19 13.13
C LYS A 44 -27.53 -23.30 11.98
N GLU A 45 -28.42 -23.02 11.03
CA GLU A 45 -28.13 -22.12 9.90
C GLU A 45 -27.77 -20.70 10.35
N SER A 46 -28.48 -20.16 11.34
CA SER A 46 -28.18 -18.83 11.88
C SER A 46 -26.83 -18.79 12.59
N LYS A 47 -26.47 -19.83 13.35
CA LYS A 47 -25.13 -19.97 13.96
C LYS A 47 -24.03 -20.07 12.91
N GLU A 48 -24.23 -20.87 11.87
CA GLU A 48 -23.26 -21.01 10.76
C GLU A 48 -23.04 -19.66 10.05
N LYS A 49 -24.12 -18.91 9.78
CA LYS A 49 -24.04 -17.56 9.21
C LYS A 49 -23.32 -16.56 10.12
N ILE A 50 -23.45 -16.67 11.44
CA ILE A 50 -22.73 -15.82 12.39
C ILE A 50 -21.24 -16.13 12.35
N ILE A 51 -20.86 -17.41 12.44
CA ILE A 51 -19.46 -17.84 12.40
C ILE A 51 -18.80 -17.42 11.08
N GLU A 52 -19.52 -17.56 9.96
CA GLU A 52 -19.02 -17.12 8.66
C GLU A 52 -18.80 -15.61 8.61
N LYS A 53 -19.74 -14.82 9.12
CA LYS A 53 -19.61 -13.36 9.23
C LYS A 53 -18.46 -12.96 10.15
N GLU A 54 -18.32 -13.58 11.32
CA GLU A 54 -17.23 -13.33 12.25
C GLU A 54 -15.89 -13.55 11.57
N LYS A 55 -15.72 -14.69 10.88
CA LYS A 55 -14.51 -15.00 10.13
C LYS A 55 -14.20 -13.96 9.04
N ILE A 56 -15.22 -13.51 8.29
CA ILE A 56 -15.05 -12.45 7.29
C ILE A 56 -14.62 -11.14 7.96
N THR A 57 -15.29 -10.75 9.06
CA THR A 57 -14.94 -9.52 9.77
C THR A 57 -13.53 -9.56 10.35
N GLU A 58 -13.09 -10.70 10.89
CA GLU A 58 -11.71 -10.88 11.36
C GLU A 58 -10.70 -10.73 10.22
N GLN A 59 -11.00 -11.29 9.04
CA GLN A 59 -10.15 -11.16 7.85
C GLN A 59 -10.09 -9.71 7.36
N GLU A 60 -11.23 -9.01 7.33
CA GLU A 60 -11.29 -7.58 6.97
C GLU A 60 -10.49 -6.73 7.94
N ILE A 61 -10.66 -6.95 9.25
CA ILE A 61 -9.90 -6.29 10.30
C ILE A 61 -8.40 -6.53 10.13
N ALA A 62 -7.98 -7.79 9.94
CA ALA A 62 -6.57 -8.13 9.71
C ALA A 62 -6.01 -7.45 8.45
N SER A 63 -6.77 -7.40 7.36
CA SER A 63 -6.36 -6.70 6.14
C SER A 63 -6.21 -5.21 6.35
N VAL A 64 -7.11 -4.58 7.11
CA VAL A 64 -7.01 -3.15 7.44
C VAL A 64 -5.79 -2.89 8.31
N TYR A 65 -5.55 -3.69 9.36
CA TYR A 65 -4.36 -3.57 10.19
C TYR A 65 -3.06 -3.70 9.38
N ASN A 66 -2.98 -4.69 8.49
CA ASN A 66 -1.81 -4.86 7.62
C ASN A 66 -1.59 -3.66 6.70
N ARG A 67 -2.67 -3.08 6.16
CA ARG A 67 -2.58 -1.86 5.35
C ARG A 67 -2.09 -0.67 6.16
N LEU A 68 -2.64 -0.46 7.36
CA LEU A 68 -2.26 0.64 8.25
C LEU A 68 -0.80 0.53 8.69
N ASN A 69 -0.33 -0.67 9.05
CA ASN A 69 1.08 -0.88 9.40
C ASN A 69 2.01 -0.50 8.25
N LYS A 70 1.66 -0.91 7.02
CA LYS A 70 2.44 -0.54 5.83
C LYS A 70 2.42 0.96 5.55
N GLU A 71 1.29 1.63 5.77
CA GLU A 71 1.19 3.09 5.64
C GLU A 71 2.04 3.83 6.69
N ILE A 72 2.04 3.35 7.94
CA ILE A 72 2.88 3.89 9.02
C ILE A 72 4.36 3.69 8.70
N GLU A 73 4.77 2.48 8.31
CA GLU A 73 6.15 2.19 7.92
C GLU A 73 6.62 3.09 6.77
N ASN A 74 5.78 3.26 5.74
CA ASN A 74 6.09 4.16 4.63
C ASN A 74 6.17 5.62 5.09
N SER A 75 5.25 6.06 5.94
CA SER A 75 5.24 7.43 6.47
C SER A 75 6.52 7.72 7.26
N ILE A 76 6.95 6.79 8.13
CA ILE A 76 8.20 6.94 8.88
C ILE A 76 9.40 6.96 7.94
N LYS A 77 9.45 6.02 6.99
CA LYS A 77 10.55 5.90 6.03
C LYS A 77 10.70 7.13 5.13
N PHE A 78 9.60 7.80 4.77
CA PHE A 78 9.60 8.94 3.85
C PHE A 78 9.24 10.28 4.52
N SER A 79 9.17 10.34 5.85
CA SER A 79 8.83 11.56 6.61
C SER A 79 9.77 12.74 6.29
N LEU A 80 11.06 12.44 6.08
CA LEU A 80 12.09 13.44 5.78
C LEU A 80 12.16 13.84 4.30
N GLU A 81 11.34 13.26 3.42
CA GLU A 81 11.37 13.51 1.97
C GLU A 81 11.30 15.01 1.66
N LYS A 82 10.30 15.71 2.21
CA LYS A 82 10.09 17.13 1.96
C LYS A 82 11.27 17.98 2.43
N LEU A 83 11.80 17.67 3.61
CA LEU A 83 12.95 18.38 4.17
C LEU A 83 14.19 18.21 3.29
N ILE A 84 14.44 17.00 2.79
CA ILE A 84 15.57 16.74 1.91
C ILE A 84 15.40 17.50 0.59
N ILE A 85 14.19 17.49 0.00
CA ILE A 85 13.90 18.22 -1.26
C ILE A 85 14.18 19.71 -1.09
N ASP A 86 13.72 20.33 -0.02
CA ASP A 86 13.95 21.75 0.27
C ASP A 86 15.44 22.05 0.56
N PHE A 87 16.21 21.04 0.98
CA PHE A 87 17.64 21.16 1.22
C PHE A 87 18.51 20.98 -0.03
N LEU A 88 18.03 20.27 -1.07
CA LEU A 88 18.79 20.03 -2.31
C LEU A 88 19.32 21.32 -2.98
N PRO A 89 18.58 22.43 -3.07
CA PRO A 89 19.09 23.68 -3.63
C PRO A 89 20.33 24.22 -2.92
N ILE A 90 20.51 23.93 -1.62
CA ILE A 90 21.68 24.36 -0.85
C ILE A 90 22.91 23.57 -1.34
N VAL A 91 22.77 22.25 -1.52
CA VAL A 91 23.83 21.40 -2.06
C VAL A 91 24.20 21.83 -3.48
N ASP A 92 23.20 22.12 -4.32
CA ASP A 92 23.45 22.61 -5.69
C ASP A 92 24.21 23.94 -5.71
N ASN A 93 23.92 24.84 -4.75
CA ASN A 93 24.64 26.10 -4.63
C ASN A 93 26.10 25.89 -4.23
N ILE A 94 26.39 24.93 -3.37
CA ILE A 94 27.77 24.56 -2.99
C ILE A 94 28.50 24.00 -4.21
N GLU A 95 27.90 23.04 -4.94
CA GLU A 95 28.48 22.50 -6.18
C GLU A 95 28.73 23.60 -7.23
N ARG A 96 27.76 24.52 -7.40
CA ARG A 96 27.91 25.67 -8.30
C ARG A 96 29.04 26.61 -7.86
N ALA A 97 29.18 26.89 -6.57
CA ALA A 97 30.26 27.72 -6.05
C ALA A 97 31.63 27.08 -6.29
N MET A 98 31.76 25.77 -6.06
CA MET A 98 32.98 25.01 -6.34
C MET A 98 33.34 25.07 -7.83
N ASN A 99 32.36 24.80 -8.72
CA ASN A 99 32.57 24.85 -10.18
C ASN A 99 32.99 26.26 -10.67
N LEU A 100 32.44 27.32 -10.08
CA LEU A 100 32.83 28.70 -10.42
C LEU A 100 34.28 28.97 -10.05
N ILE A 101 34.73 28.56 -8.85
CA ILE A 101 36.12 28.76 -8.43
C ILE A 101 37.09 27.98 -9.32
N GLU A 102 36.73 26.75 -9.72
CA GLU A 102 37.58 25.94 -10.61
C GLU A 102 37.74 26.52 -12.02
N THR A 103 36.72 27.22 -12.51
CA THR A 103 36.70 27.79 -13.86
C THR A 103 37.29 29.20 -13.92
N THR A 104 37.55 29.84 -12.78
CA THR A 104 38.20 31.16 -12.71
C THR A 104 39.72 31.06 -12.73
N ASP A 105 40.38 31.97 -13.47
CA ASP A 105 41.85 32.10 -13.51
C ASP A 105 42.47 32.45 -12.14
N SER A 106 41.66 32.93 -11.19
CA SER A 106 42.03 33.28 -9.82
C SER A 106 41.97 32.11 -8.83
N LYS A 107 42.01 30.85 -9.30
CA LYS A 107 41.88 29.64 -8.45
C LYS A 107 42.84 29.65 -7.25
N GLU A 108 44.08 30.10 -7.45
CA GLU A 108 45.10 30.21 -6.40
C GLU A 108 44.70 31.17 -5.27
N SER A 109 43.98 32.26 -5.60
CA SER A 109 43.49 33.23 -4.61
C SER A 109 42.35 32.71 -3.74
N TYR A 110 41.65 31.66 -4.19
CA TYR A 110 40.47 31.10 -3.50
C TYR A 110 40.69 29.68 -2.99
N ILE A 111 41.92 29.18 -3.00
CA ILE A 111 42.20 27.76 -2.75
C ILE A 111 41.77 27.30 -1.35
N GLU A 112 41.93 28.15 -0.34
CA GLU A 112 41.47 27.85 1.03
C GLU A 112 39.94 27.75 1.12
N ILE A 113 39.22 28.61 0.39
CA ILE A 113 37.76 28.61 0.35
C ILE A 113 37.29 27.35 -0.38
N PHE A 114 37.93 27.01 -1.51
CA PHE A 114 37.65 25.79 -2.25
C PHE A 114 37.80 24.54 -1.37
N ASN A 115 38.92 24.39 -0.67
CA ASN A 115 39.16 23.25 0.22
C ASN A 115 38.12 23.16 1.36
N LYS A 116 37.64 24.30 1.87
CA LYS A 116 36.58 24.33 2.89
C LYS A 116 35.23 23.91 2.32
N LEU A 117 34.88 24.38 1.12
CA LEU A 117 33.65 23.97 0.43
C LEU A 117 33.68 22.48 0.09
N GLU A 118 34.82 21.96 -0.37
CA GLU A 118 35.02 20.54 -0.63
C GLU A 118 34.83 19.71 0.65
N CYS A 119 35.41 20.14 1.78
CA CYS A 119 35.18 19.48 3.07
C CYS A 119 33.68 19.43 3.45
N ILE A 120 32.95 20.54 3.26
CA ILE A 120 31.50 20.60 3.55
C ILE A 120 30.74 19.65 2.62
N TYR A 121 31.08 19.64 1.34
CA TYR A 121 30.47 18.76 0.34
C TYR A 121 30.71 17.28 0.65
N ASP A 122 31.92 16.91 1.10
CA ASP A 122 32.22 15.54 1.52
C ASP A 122 31.46 15.10 2.78
N LEU A 123 31.31 16.00 3.75
CA LEU A 123 30.47 15.74 4.94
C LEU A 123 29.00 15.54 4.55
N LEU A 124 28.50 16.36 3.61
CA LEU A 124 27.15 16.21 3.06
C LEU A 124 26.98 14.88 2.33
N LYS A 125 27.96 14.48 1.52
CA LYS A 125 27.94 13.19 0.81
C LYS A 125 27.92 12.01 1.78
N LYS A 126 28.70 12.06 2.86
CA LYS A 126 28.65 11.06 3.94
C LYS A 126 27.28 11.01 4.60
N SER A 127 26.70 12.17 4.92
CA SER A 127 25.34 12.27 5.46
C SER A 127 24.31 11.64 4.52
N PHE A 128 24.36 11.96 3.23
CA PHE A 128 23.45 11.40 2.23
C PHE A 128 23.55 9.89 2.12
N ILE A 129 24.75 9.30 2.24
CA ILE A 129 24.93 7.84 2.26
C ILE A 129 24.25 7.23 3.50
N LEU A 130 24.37 7.86 4.67
CA LEU A 130 23.73 7.39 5.91
C LEU A 130 22.20 7.40 5.80
N PHE A 131 21.62 8.41 5.14
CA PHE A 131 20.18 8.50 4.87
C PHE A 131 19.73 7.74 3.61
N ASN A 132 20.60 6.91 3.02
CA ASN A 132 20.32 6.15 1.80
C ASN A 132 19.85 7.01 0.60
N ILE A 133 20.39 8.21 0.48
CA ILE A 133 20.16 9.12 -0.65
C ILE A 133 21.23 8.84 -1.70
N LYS A 134 20.82 8.52 -2.92
CA LYS A 134 21.71 8.28 -4.06
C LYS A 134 21.64 9.44 -5.05
N LYS A 135 22.81 9.96 -5.42
CA LYS A 135 22.98 10.98 -6.48
C LYS A 135 22.87 10.33 -7.87
N ILE A 136 22.17 11.00 -8.78
CA ILE A 136 22.06 10.66 -10.21
C ILE A 136 22.84 11.71 -11.00
N ASP A 137 24.07 11.37 -11.41
CA ASP A 137 24.99 12.28 -12.10
C ASP A 137 25.80 11.59 -13.23
N LYS A 138 25.40 10.38 -13.63
CA LYS A 138 26.10 9.61 -14.65
C LYS A 138 25.93 10.24 -16.05
N ILE A 139 27.05 10.42 -16.74
CA ILE A 139 27.12 10.81 -18.16
C ILE A 139 27.35 9.58 -19.05
N ASN A 140 27.16 9.73 -20.36
CA ASN A 140 27.34 8.67 -21.37
C ASN A 140 26.47 7.43 -21.17
N ILE A 141 25.34 7.57 -20.47
CA ILE A 141 24.33 6.53 -20.30
C ILE A 141 23.08 6.85 -21.12
N LEU A 142 22.26 5.83 -21.38
CA LEU A 142 20.98 6.01 -22.07
C LEU A 142 20.06 6.91 -21.23
N PHE A 143 19.37 7.84 -21.89
CA PHE A 143 18.37 8.67 -21.26
C PHE A 143 17.20 7.80 -20.74
N ASN A 144 16.72 8.10 -19.53
CA ASN A 144 15.62 7.39 -18.89
C ASN A 144 14.61 8.43 -18.36
N PRO A 145 13.41 8.54 -18.95
CA PRO A 145 12.41 9.53 -18.54
C PRO A 145 11.97 9.44 -17.08
N SER A 146 12.10 8.26 -16.46
CA SER A 146 11.69 8.06 -15.06
C SER A 146 12.61 8.73 -14.04
N ILE A 147 13.87 9.02 -14.41
CA ILE A 147 14.88 9.58 -13.50
C ILE A 147 15.63 10.79 -14.07
N HIS A 148 15.48 11.05 -15.37
CA HIS A 148 16.14 12.14 -16.08
C HIS A 148 15.11 13.06 -16.74
N GLN A 149 15.40 14.37 -16.70
CA GLN A 149 14.63 15.41 -17.36
C GLN A 149 15.51 16.08 -18.42
N ALA A 150 15.19 15.90 -19.70
CA ALA A 150 15.95 16.48 -20.79
C ALA A 150 15.63 17.99 -20.92
N MET A 151 16.64 18.84 -20.71
CA MET A 151 16.52 20.30 -20.83
C MET A 151 16.85 20.80 -22.23
N SER A 152 17.83 20.19 -22.88
CA SER A 152 18.27 20.58 -24.21
C SER A 152 18.83 19.38 -24.97
N VAL A 153 18.91 19.54 -26.28
CA VAL A 153 19.49 18.56 -27.19
C VAL A 153 20.77 19.14 -27.76
N GLN A 154 21.89 18.42 -27.59
CA GLN A 154 23.16 18.79 -28.17
C GLN A 154 23.47 17.90 -29.37
N TYR A 155 23.83 18.55 -30.47
CA TYR A 155 24.31 17.86 -31.67
C TYR A 155 25.77 17.47 -31.51
N THR A 156 26.04 16.16 -31.44
CA THR A 156 27.39 15.61 -31.32
C THR A 156 27.49 14.30 -32.11
N ASP A 157 28.64 14.06 -32.71
CA ASP A 157 28.96 12.81 -33.41
C ASP A 157 29.73 11.83 -32.50
N GLN A 158 30.07 12.25 -31.28
CA GLN A 158 30.85 11.47 -30.32
C GLN A 158 30.02 10.42 -29.57
N LEU A 159 28.70 10.63 -29.46
CA LEU A 159 27.79 9.80 -28.69
C LEU A 159 26.61 9.35 -29.54
N GLU A 160 26.09 8.16 -29.25
CA GLU A 160 24.87 7.66 -29.89
C GLU A 160 23.68 8.55 -29.55
N SER A 161 22.66 8.59 -30.40
CA SER A 161 21.47 9.41 -30.13
C SER A 161 20.77 8.93 -28.85
N ASN A 162 20.15 9.87 -28.11
CA ASN A 162 19.41 9.60 -26.88
C ASN A 162 20.29 9.17 -25.68
N GLN A 163 21.54 9.60 -25.65
CA GLN A 163 22.44 9.46 -24.51
C GLN A 163 22.62 10.78 -23.76
N ILE A 164 22.98 10.70 -22.49
CA ILE A 164 23.27 11.89 -21.66
C ILE A 164 24.66 12.40 -21.99
N VAL A 165 24.75 13.63 -22.50
CA VAL A 165 26.03 14.30 -22.80
C VAL A 165 26.58 14.94 -21.53
N THR A 166 25.73 15.67 -20.81
CA THR A 166 26.12 16.41 -19.60
C THR A 166 24.95 16.51 -18.66
N VAL A 167 25.24 16.44 -17.36
CA VAL A 167 24.27 16.67 -16.29
C VAL A 167 24.42 18.13 -15.83
N MET A 168 23.37 18.93 -16.02
CA MET A 168 23.36 20.34 -15.60
C MET A 168 23.04 20.47 -14.11
N GLN A 169 22.14 19.62 -13.63
CA GLN A 169 21.75 19.57 -12.23
C GLN A 169 21.56 18.11 -11.83
N PRO A 170 22.23 17.64 -10.78
CA PRO A 170 22.13 16.24 -10.37
C PRO A 170 20.73 15.90 -9.87
N GLY A 171 20.30 14.67 -10.12
CA GLY A 171 19.08 14.10 -9.54
C GLY A 171 19.39 13.38 -8.22
N TYR A 172 18.35 13.11 -7.43
CA TYR A 172 18.50 12.34 -6.19
C TYR A 172 17.34 11.35 -5.99
N ILE A 173 17.67 10.14 -5.51
CA ILE A 173 16.72 9.09 -5.16
C ILE A 173 16.91 8.71 -3.69
N LEU A 174 15.81 8.61 -2.95
CA LEU A 174 15.76 8.15 -1.57
C LEU A 174 15.39 6.66 -1.51
N HIS A 175 16.15 5.89 -0.74
CA HIS A 175 15.94 4.45 -0.51
C HIS A 175 15.78 3.62 -1.79
N GLU A 176 16.37 4.04 -2.90
CA GLU A 176 16.29 3.40 -4.24
C GLU A 176 14.89 3.36 -4.88
N THR A 177 13.82 3.62 -4.12
CA THR A 177 12.43 3.49 -4.57
C THR A 177 11.78 4.82 -4.90
N ARG A 178 12.20 5.92 -4.24
CA ARG A 178 11.49 7.21 -4.29
C ARG A 178 12.38 8.27 -4.95
N LEU A 179 11.93 8.79 -6.09
CA LEU A 179 12.62 9.91 -6.75
C LEU A 179 12.33 11.21 -5.99
N LEU A 180 13.38 11.88 -5.51
CA LEU A 180 13.25 13.20 -4.86
C LEU A 180 13.23 14.32 -5.91
N ARG A 181 14.14 14.21 -6.88
CA ARG A 181 14.27 15.15 -7.99
C ARG A 181 14.93 14.46 -9.20
N PRO A 182 14.41 14.62 -10.43
CA PRO A 182 15.07 14.12 -11.63
C PRO A 182 16.37 14.87 -11.91
N ALA A 183 17.33 14.21 -12.55
CA ALA A 183 18.53 14.90 -13.03
C ALA A 183 18.20 15.71 -14.28
N MET A 184 18.56 16.99 -14.29
CA MET A 184 18.43 17.82 -15.50
C MET A 184 19.63 17.59 -16.40
N VAL A 185 19.36 17.11 -17.62
CA VAL A 185 20.40 16.63 -18.52
C VAL A 185 20.27 17.20 -19.92
N ILE A 186 21.41 17.25 -20.61
CA ILE A 186 21.50 17.51 -22.04
C ILE A 186 21.63 16.16 -22.75
N VAL A 187 20.76 15.91 -23.73
CA VAL A 187 20.77 14.65 -24.49
C VAL A 187 21.41 14.82 -25.86
N SER A 188 22.07 13.77 -26.34
CA SER A 188 22.70 13.75 -27.65
C SER A 188 21.69 13.52 -28.76
N LYS A 189 21.90 14.19 -29.89
CA LYS A 189 21.25 13.89 -31.15
C LYS A 189 22.27 13.92 -32.27
N LYS A 190 22.36 12.83 -33.04
CA LYS A 190 23.28 12.74 -34.17
C LYS A 190 22.87 13.75 -35.25
N ARG A 191 23.83 14.45 -35.86
CA ARG A 191 23.54 15.27 -37.05
C ARG A 191 23.20 14.32 -38.20
N LYS A 192 22.07 14.58 -38.87
CA LYS A 192 21.68 13.86 -40.09
C LYS A 192 22.60 14.25 -41.24
#